data_AF-A0A2N3JZH1-F1
#
_entry.id   AF-A0A2N3JZH1-F1
#
_cell.length_a   1.000
_cell.length_b   1.000
_cell.length_c   1.000
_cell.angle_alpha   90.00
_cell.angle_beta   90.00
_cell.angle_gamma   90.00
#
_symmetry.space_group_name_H-M   'P 1'
#
loop_
_entity.id
_entity.type
_entity.pdbx_description
1 polymer ?
#
loop_
_entity_poly.entity_id
_entity_poly.type
_entity_poly.pdbx_seq_one_letter_code
_entity_poly.pdbx_strand_id
1 'polypeptide(L)'
;MPSRRRSGRVAVAATLAAAALFTAASPALADTSPSPSASQDEEAETGPTEAGTAFRTAARLAQGQRGTASASTGDYLYWVFPADTGQRPTVRATVSLPAEQARQSASTWRIDVYDGLRRRQPCTYGLQERRAAQDAAEVRLTCTLRTVRAFSEPWANDPLPGAYYVRLTVSRLAADDLGRPFQAEVAVDSQETGGSTAVGGKLSEPLTPGISAVSAEEQADEETTEEDGAEQAPRPAALAEPEGGWSSGWWTDRWLWTAGGAVLAALAGVFGYTLTRGNGRPDRVPPGV
;
A
#
# COMPACT_ATOMS: atom_id res chain seq x y z
N MET A 1 -11.61 -13.51 69.77
CA MET A 1 -12.31 -12.50 68.95
C MET A 1 -11.51 -12.22 67.68
N PRO A 2 -12.16 -12.11 66.52
CA PRO A 2 -11.55 -12.34 65.21
C PRO A 2 -11.01 -11.10 64.50
N SER A 3 -10.25 -11.39 63.45
CA SER A 3 -10.05 -10.60 62.23
C SER A 3 -8.78 -9.73 62.09
N ARG A 4 -7.66 -10.44 61.88
CA ARG A 4 -6.73 -10.16 60.78
C ARG A 4 -7.51 -10.01 59.45
N ARG A 5 -8.02 -8.81 59.13
CA ARG A 5 -8.63 -8.50 57.81
C ARG A 5 -8.47 -7.02 57.42
N ARG A 6 -7.27 -6.45 57.53
CA ARG A 6 -7.02 -5.07 57.04
C ARG A 6 -5.97 -4.98 55.94
N SER A 7 -4.97 -5.86 55.89
CA SER A 7 -3.88 -5.74 54.92
C SER A 7 -4.18 -6.31 53.52
N GLY A 8 -5.24 -7.12 53.37
CA GLY A 8 -5.70 -7.62 52.07
C GLY A 8 -6.52 -6.62 51.25
N ARG A 9 -7.00 -5.53 51.86
CA ARG A 9 -7.87 -4.57 51.17
C ARG A 9 -7.13 -3.54 50.32
N VAL A 10 -5.84 -3.30 50.61
CA VAL A 10 -5.03 -2.34 49.83
C VAL A 10 -4.55 -2.96 48.51
N ALA A 11 -4.31 -4.27 48.48
CA ALA A 11 -3.89 -4.97 47.25
C ALA A 11 -5.05 -5.21 46.27
N VAL A 12 -6.29 -5.37 46.76
CA VAL A 12 -7.49 -5.51 45.91
C VAL A 12 -7.95 -4.16 45.33
N ALA A 13 -7.70 -3.06 46.04
CA ALA A 13 -8.06 -1.72 45.57
C ALA A 13 -7.21 -1.25 44.37
N ALA A 14 -5.93 -1.64 44.31
CA ALA A 14 -5.06 -1.29 43.20
C ALA A 14 -5.39 -2.06 41.90
N THR A 15 -5.88 -3.31 42.00
CA THR A 15 -6.32 -4.09 40.84
C THR A 15 -7.68 -3.65 40.29
N LEU A 16 -8.55 -3.06 41.12
CA LEU A 16 -9.86 -2.54 40.68
C LEU A 16 -9.77 -1.16 40.00
N ALA A 17 -8.74 -0.36 40.30
CA ALA A 17 -8.53 0.93 39.64
C ALA A 17 -8.01 0.80 38.19
N ALA A 18 -7.29 -0.28 37.86
CA ALA A 18 -6.80 -0.53 36.51
C ALA A 18 -7.87 -1.14 35.57
N ALA A 19 -8.88 -1.82 36.12
CA ALA A 19 -9.98 -2.37 35.34
C ALA A 19 -11.07 -1.33 34.99
N ALA A 20 -11.14 -0.21 35.73
CA ALA A 20 -12.14 0.84 35.51
C ALA A 20 -11.81 1.79 34.33
N LEU A 21 -10.60 1.74 33.77
CA LEU A 21 -10.21 2.58 32.63
C LEU A 21 -10.52 1.96 31.26
N PHE A 22 -11.08 0.74 31.22
CA PHE A 22 -11.42 0.04 29.97
C PHE A 22 -12.93 -0.13 29.71
N THR A 23 -13.81 0.52 30.50
CA THR A 23 -15.27 0.33 30.38
C THR A 23 -16.07 1.63 30.29
N ALA A 24 -15.64 2.57 29.45
CA ALA A 24 -16.46 3.74 29.11
C ALA A 24 -16.36 4.08 27.62
N ALA A 25 -17.03 3.29 26.78
CA ALA A 25 -17.50 3.74 25.48
C ALA A 25 -19.01 3.55 25.46
N SER A 26 -19.74 4.61 25.78
CA SER A 26 -21.20 4.66 25.63
C SER A 26 -21.55 4.55 24.13
N PRO A 27 -22.56 3.77 23.74
CA PRO A 27 -23.12 3.89 22.39
C PRO A 27 -23.84 5.24 22.31
N ALA A 28 -23.34 6.14 21.48
CA ALA A 28 -24.12 7.32 21.09
C ALA A 28 -25.26 6.83 20.19
N LEU A 29 -26.48 6.88 20.73
CA LEU A 29 -27.71 6.79 19.95
C LEU A 29 -27.79 8.07 19.10
N ALA A 30 -27.56 7.96 17.80
CA ALA A 30 -27.95 8.98 16.84
C ALA A 30 -29.34 8.63 16.32
N ASP A 31 -30.35 9.34 16.79
CA ASP A 31 -31.71 9.26 16.27
C ASP A 31 -32.02 10.52 15.45
N THR A 32 -32.66 10.28 14.30
CA THR A 32 -33.42 11.19 13.43
C THR A 32 -32.74 12.40 12.74
N SER A 33 -32.61 12.23 11.42
CA SER A 33 -32.70 13.18 10.30
C SER A 33 -33.35 14.55 10.60
N PRO A 34 -32.82 15.64 10.01
CA PRO A 34 -33.46 16.08 8.76
C PRO A 34 -32.47 16.33 7.61
N SER A 35 -32.88 15.87 6.44
CA SER A 35 -32.32 16.22 5.13
C SER A 35 -32.50 17.72 4.83
N PRO A 36 -31.47 18.37 4.28
CA PRO A 36 -31.70 19.05 3.01
C PRO A 36 -30.64 18.68 1.97
N SER A 37 -31.13 18.47 0.76
CA SER A 37 -30.42 18.11 -0.46
C SER A 37 -29.14 18.90 -0.72
N ALA A 38 -28.04 18.17 -0.88
CA ALA A 38 -26.99 18.50 -1.82
C ALA A 38 -26.73 17.24 -2.65
N SER A 39 -27.32 17.22 -3.85
CA SER A 39 -27.04 16.24 -4.89
C SER A 39 -25.58 16.34 -5.31
N GLN A 40 -24.78 15.39 -4.84
CA GLN A 40 -23.54 14.95 -5.46
C GLN A 40 -23.58 13.43 -5.40
N ASP A 41 -24.08 12.84 -6.48
CA ASP A 41 -23.88 11.44 -6.81
C ASP A 41 -22.37 11.20 -6.92
N GLU A 42 -21.73 10.77 -5.83
CA GLU A 42 -20.48 10.03 -5.90
C GLU A 42 -20.74 8.65 -5.33
N GLU A 43 -21.52 7.87 -6.08
CA GLU A 43 -21.17 6.46 -6.22
C GLU A 43 -19.68 6.44 -6.59
N ALA A 44 -18.86 5.71 -5.83
CA ALA A 44 -17.52 5.36 -6.26
C ALA A 44 -17.67 4.59 -7.58
N GLU A 45 -17.63 5.33 -8.69
CA GLU A 45 -17.62 4.86 -10.06
C GLU A 45 -16.47 3.88 -10.18
N THR A 46 -16.77 2.62 -9.87
CA THR A 46 -15.90 1.47 -10.09
C THR A 46 -16.01 1.10 -11.59
N GLY A 47 -15.95 2.14 -12.42
CA GLY A 47 -15.89 2.06 -13.86
C GLY A 47 -14.49 1.64 -14.29
N PRO A 48 -14.36 0.93 -15.41
CA PRO A 48 -13.06 0.56 -15.92
C PRO A 48 -12.28 1.81 -16.33
N THR A 49 -11.03 1.93 -15.86
CA THR A 49 -10.21 3.10 -16.18
C THR A 49 -9.60 2.98 -17.57
N GLU A 50 -9.85 3.96 -18.43
CA GLU A 50 -9.30 4.04 -19.78
C GLU A 50 -7.79 4.32 -19.76
N ALA A 51 -7.00 3.63 -20.59
CA ALA A 51 -5.55 3.80 -20.63
C ALA A 51 -5.08 5.20 -21.04
N GLY A 52 -3.92 5.60 -20.50
CA GLY A 52 -3.13 6.70 -21.04
C GLY A 52 -2.31 6.28 -22.27
N THR A 53 -1.89 7.25 -23.08
CA THR A 53 -1.05 7.02 -24.27
C THR A 53 0.44 7.32 -24.05
N ALA A 54 0.79 7.90 -22.90
CA ALA A 54 2.17 8.20 -22.52
C ALA A 54 2.40 7.97 -21.03
N PHE A 55 3.68 7.84 -20.65
CA PHE A 55 4.08 7.64 -19.24
C PHE A 55 3.51 8.72 -18.30
N ARG A 56 3.48 9.99 -18.73
CA ARG A 56 2.98 11.11 -17.91
C ARG A 56 1.45 11.18 -17.85
N THR A 57 0.77 10.56 -18.80
CA THR A 57 -0.70 10.53 -18.90
C THR A 57 -1.25 9.15 -18.51
N ALA A 58 -0.42 8.30 -17.90
CA ALA A 58 -0.81 6.96 -17.49
C ALA A 58 -2.04 7.00 -16.59
N ALA A 59 -3.00 6.14 -16.90
CA ALA A 59 -4.25 6.08 -16.18
C ALA A 59 -4.10 5.38 -14.83
N ARG A 60 -4.72 5.91 -13.78
CA ARG A 60 -4.66 5.32 -12.45
C ARG A 60 -5.44 4.02 -12.42
N LEU A 61 -4.80 2.94 -11.98
CA LEU A 61 -5.41 1.63 -11.83
C LEU A 61 -5.24 1.18 -10.38
N ALA A 62 -6.35 1.12 -9.65
CA ALA A 62 -6.33 0.56 -8.30
C ALA A 62 -6.08 -0.95 -8.35
N GLN A 63 -5.48 -1.49 -7.29
CA GLN A 63 -5.33 -2.93 -7.17
C GLN A 63 -6.70 -3.60 -7.03
N GLY A 64 -6.92 -4.72 -7.72
CA GLY A 64 -8.21 -5.39 -7.81
C GLY A 64 -9.19 -4.78 -8.80
N GLN A 65 -8.87 -3.62 -9.40
CA GLN A 65 -9.67 -3.00 -10.47
C GLN A 65 -9.17 -3.45 -11.85
N ARG A 66 -10.07 -3.43 -12.84
CA ARG A 66 -9.71 -3.62 -14.26
C ARG A 66 -9.65 -2.28 -14.97
N GLY A 67 -8.56 -2.04 -15.68
CA GLY A 67 -8.43 -0.98 -16.68
C GLY A 67 -8.75 -1.54 -18.06
N THR A 68 -9.39 -0.75 -18.90
CA THR A 68 -9.74 -1.12 -20.28
C THR A 68 -9.17 -0.10 -21.25
N ALA A 69 -9.00 -0.45 -22.52
CA ALA A 69 -8.67 0.52 -23.56
C ALA A 69 -9.04 0.01 -24.94
N SER A 70 -9.59 0.90 -25.77
CA SER A 70 -9.71 0.71 -27.21
C SER A 70 -8.56 1.44 -27.90
N ALA A 71 -7.75 0.73 -28.67
CA ALA A 71 -6.54 1.31 -29.27
C ALA A 71 -6.20 0.67 -30.62
N SER A 72 -5.17 1.18 -31.29
CA SER A 72 -4.72 0.69 -32.58
C SER A 72 -3.36 0.01 -32.50
N THR A 73 -3.13 -1.05 -33.26
CA THR A 73 -1.85 -1.77 -33.28
C THR A 73 -0.70 -0.81 -33.62
N GLY A 74 0.30 -0.78 -32.74
CA GLY A 74 1.40 0.18 -32.79
C GLY A 74 1.34 1.24 -31.68
N ASP A 75 0.18 1.41 -31.04
CA ASP A 75 0.03 2.29 -29.90
C ASP A 75 0.70 1.73 -28.64
N TYR A 76 1.01 2.64 -27.71
CA TYR A 76 1.46 2.31 -26.37
C TYR A 76 0.38 2.68 -25.37
N LEU A 77 -0.04 1.71 -24.57
CA LEU A 77 -1.03 1.91 -23.52
C LEU A 77 -0.35 1.91 -22.15
N TYR A 78 -0.70 2.90 -21.33
CA TYR A 78 -0.10 3.13 -20.03
C TYR A 78 -1.13 3.17 -18.91
N TRP A 79 -0.87 2.39 -17.87
CA TRP A 79 -1.54 2.48 -16.57
C TRP A 79 -0.51 2.67 -15.47
N VAL A 80 -0.92 3.21 -14.35
CA VAL A 80 -0.10 3.38 -13.15
C VAL A 80 -0.84 2.81 -11.93
N PHE A 81 -0.14 2.02 -11.13
CA PHE A 81 -0.68 1.45 -9.90
C PHE A 81 0.30 1.65 -8.73
N PRO A 82 -0.19 1.86 -7.50
CA PRO A 82 0.65 1.91 -6.31
C PRO A 82 1.04 0.49 -5.87
N ALA A 83 2.26 0.30 -5.37
CA ALA A 83 2.65 -0.90 -4.63
C ALA A 83 3.54 -0.57 -3.44
N ASP A 84 3.28 -1.21 -2.30
CA ASP A 84 4.00 -0.99 -1.05
C ASP A 84 4.85 -2.20 -0.64
N THR A 85 5.74 -2.00 0.32
CA THR A 85 6.60 -3.00 0.94
C THR A 85 5.83 -4.26 1.33
N GLY A 86 6.39 -5.42 1.01
CA GLY A 86 5.78 -6.72 1.34
C GLY A 86 4.80 -7.22 0.27
N GLN A 87 4.33 -6.33 -0.61
CA GLN A 87 3.47 -6.71 -1.72
C GLN A 87 4.26 -7.39 -2.83
N ARG A 88 3.63 -8.38 -3.46
CA ARG A 88 4.07 -8.97 -4.72
C ARG A 88 3.01 -8.72 -5.80
N PRO A 89 3.13 -7.61 -6.56
CA PRO A 89 2.19 -7.31 -7.64
C PRO A 89 2.29 -8.30 -8.79
N THR A 90 1.13 -8.67 -9.34
CA THR A 90 0.96 -9.44 -10.56
C THR A 90 0.08 -8.66 -11.52
N VAL A 91 0.69 -8.23 -12.63
CA VAL A 91 0.01 -7.55 -13.71
C VAL A 91 -0.43 -8.58 -14.74
N ARG A 92 -1.71 -8.60 -15.09
CA ARG A 92 -2.26 -9.42 -16.17
C ARG A 92 -2.83 -8.52 -17.24
N ALA A 93 -2.52 -8.82 -18.49
CA ALA A 93 -3.11 -8.14 -19.63
C ALA A 93 -3.74 -9.15 -20.58
N THR A 94 -4.93 -8.81 -21.04
CA THR A 94 -5.65 -9.53 -22.08
C THR A 94 -5.85 -8.59 -23.25
N VAL A 95 -5.41 -9.00 -24.43
CA VAL A 95 -5.60 -8.28 -25.69
C VAL A 95 -6.58 -9.06 -26.54
N SER A 96 -7.73 -8.46 -26.84
CA SER A 96 -8.76 -9.02 -27.70
C SER A 96 -8.60 -8.44 -29.10
N LEU A 97 -8.46 -9.33 -30.08
CA LEU A 97 -8.24 -9.02 -31.48
C LEU A 97 -9.54 -9.33 -32.25
N PRO A 98 -10.27 -8.31 -32.76
CA PRO A 98 -11.57 -8.53 -33.39
C PRO A 98 -11.45 -9.39 -34.65
N ALA A 99 -12.30 -10.43 -34.75
CA ALA A 99 -12.32 -11.36 -35.88
C ALA A 99 -12.77 -10.74 -37.21
N GLU A 100 -13.45 -9.58 -37.16
CA GLU A 100 -13.90 -8.78 -38.30
C GLU A 100 -12.74 -8.32 -39.22
N GLN A 101 -11.48 -8.53 -38.80
CA GLN A 101 -10.26 -8.20 -39.55
C GLN A 101 -9.50 -9.45 -40.03
N ALA A 102 -10.21 -10.57 -40.21
CA ALA A 102 -9.68 -11.85 -40.67
C ALA A 102 -8.59 -11.68 -41.75
N ARG A 103 -7.41 -12.30 -41.51
CA ARG A 103 -6.09 -12.13 -42.18
C ARG A 103 -5.05 -11.28 -41.42
N GLN A 104 -5.08 -11.28 -40.09
CA GLN A 104 -3.97 -10.69 -39.33
C GLN A 104 -2.74 -11.61 -39.38
N SER A 105 -1.58 -11.03 -39.68
CA SER A 105 -0.31 -11.74 -39.57
C SER A 105 0.01 -12.06 -38.11
N ALA A 106 0.92 -13.00 -37.89
CA ALA A 106 1.39 -13.30 -36.54
C ALA A 106 2.02 -12.03 -35.90
N SER A 107 1.55 -11.66 -34.71
CA SER A 107 2.01 -10.50 -33.95
C SER A 107 2.70 -10.93 -32.66
N THR A 108 3.60 -10.12 -32.12
CA THR A 108 4.22 -10.38 -30.80
C THR A 108 3.93 -9.24 -29.85
N TRP A 109 3.24 -9.54 -28.76
CA TRP A 109 2.81 -8.56 -27.76
C TRP A 109 3.73 -8.61 -26.55
N ARG A 110 3.87 -7.47 -25.89
CA ARG A 110 4.69 -7.34 -24.69
C ARG A 110 4.00 -6.46 -23.64
N ILE A 111 4.11 -6.92 -22.40
CA ILE A 111 3.81 -6.13 -21.20
C ILE A 111 5.12 -5.84 -20.48
N ASP A 112 5.38 -4.58 -20.20
CA ASP A 112 6.51 -4.13 -19.40
C ASP A 112 6.00 -3.40 -18.17
N VAL A 113 6.69 -3.57 -17.04
CA VAL A 113 6.42 -2.82 -15.82
C VAL A 113 7.64 -1.97 -15.50
N TYR A 114 7.42 -0.69 -15.25
CA TYR A 114 8.43 0.30 -14.90
C TYR A 114 8.16 0.84 -13.50
N ASP A 115 9.19 1.22 -12.77
CA ASP A 115 9.03 2.03 -11.55
C ASP A 115 8.90 3.53 -11.88
N GLY A 116 8.72 4.36 -10.84
CA GLY A 116 8.67 5.82 -10.97
C GLY A 116 9.93 6.45 -11.56
N LEU A 117 11.08 5.76 -11.48
CA LEU A 117 12.35 6.15 -12.09
C LEU A 117 12.51 5.64 -13.52
N ARG A 118 11.45 5.07 -14.11
CA ARG A 118 11.43 4.50 -15.48
C ARG A 118 12.41 3.36 -15.68
N ARG A 119 12.84 2.70 -14.60
CA ARG A 119 13.63 1.48 -14.67
C ARG A 119 12.69 0.30 -14.85
N ARG A 120 12.97 -0.52 -15.86
CA ARG A 120 12.16 -1.72 -16.16
C ARG A 120 12.37 -2.75 -15.07
N GLN A 121 11.27 -3.19 -14.47
CA GLN A 121 11.27 -4.21 -13.43
C GLN A 121 11.18 -5.61 -14.07
N PRO A 122 12.03 -6.56 -13.66
CA PRO A 122 11.99 -7.92 -14.19
C PRO A 122 10.80 -8.70 -13.62
N CYS A 123 10.05 -9.38 -14.50
CA CYS A 123 9.03 -10.34 -14.10
C CYS A 123 9.70 -11.63 -13.63
N THR A 124 9.38 -12.10 -12.42
CA THR A 124 9.88 -13.39 -11.89
C THR A 124 9.05 -14.55 -12.43
N TYR A 125 7.75 -14.33 -12.64
CA TYR A 125 6.83 -15.32 -13.20
C TYR A 125 5.94 -14.70 -14.27
N GLY A 126 5.39 -15.57 -15.13
CA GLY A 126 4.50 -15.20 -16.22
C GLY A 126 5.21 -15.02 -17.56
N LEU A 127 4.41 -14.77 -18.59
CA LEU A 127 4.88 -14.50 -19.95
C LEU A 127 4.69 -13.02 -20.25
N GLN A 128 5.79 -12.27 -20.15
CA GLN A 128 5.82 -10.84 -20.44
C GLN A 128 5.79 -10.54 -21.94
N GLU A 129 6.19 -11.50 -22.78
CA GLU A 129 6.15 -11.42 -24.25
C GLU A 129 5.48 -12.68 -24.78
N ARG A 130 4.52 -12.51 -25.71
CA ARG A 130 3.79 -13.63 -26.30
C ARG A 130 3.52 -13.38 -27.77
N ARG A 131 3.78 -14.41 -28.58
CA ARG A 131 3.42 -14.43 -29.99
C ARG A 131 1.97 -14.88 -30.14
N ALA A 132 1.18 -14.08 -30.84
CA ALA A 132 -0.14 -14.44 -31.34
C ALA A 132 0.04 -15.15 -32.70
N ALA A 133 -0.64 -16.26 -32.90
CA ALA A 133 -0.72 -16.88 -34.23
C ALA A 133 -1.52 -15.98 -35.18
N GLN A 134 -1.49 -16.32 -36.47
CA GLN A 134 -2.43 -15.73 -37.43
C GLN A 134 -3.86 -16.00 -36.97
N ASP A 135 -4.72 -15.00 -37.11
CA ASP A 135 -6.15 -15.05 -36.71
C ASP A 135 -6.40 -15.43 -35.23
N ALA A 136 -5.41 -15.24 -34.34
CA ALA A 136 -5.61 -15.40 -32.91
C ALA A 136 -6.58 -14.34 -32.39
N ALA A 137 -7.67 -14.77 -31.73
CA ALA A 137 -8.66 -13.85 -31.17
C ALA A 137 -8.22 -13.15 -29.88
N GLU A 138 -7.25 -13.73 -29.16
CA GLU A 138 -6.86 -13.24 -27.84
C GLU A 138 -5.38 -13.51 -27.53
N VAL A 139 -4.74 -12.57 -26.82
CA VAL A 139 -3.39 -12.71 -26.29
C VAL A 139 -3.39 -12.40 -24.80
N ARG A 140 -2.97 -13.38 -23.99
CA ARG A 140 -2.82 -13.20 -22.54
C ARG A 140 -1.35 -13.08 -22.16
N LEU A 141 -1.03 -12.02 -21.43
CA LEU A 141 0.28 -11.69 -20.90
C LEU A 141 0.21 -11.60 -19.38
N THR A 142 1.31 -11.92 -18.71
CA THR A 142 1.38 -11.83 -17.24
C THR A 142 2.80 -11.49 -16.81
N CYS A 143 2.91 -10.56 -15.86
CA CYS A 143 4.15 -10.19 -15.21
C CYS A 143 3.95 -10.17 -13.69
N THR A 144 4.51 -11.15 -12.99
CA THR A 144 4.59 -11.12 -11.53
C THR A 144 5.95 -10.56 -11.13
N LEU A 145 5.95 -9.46 -10.37
CA LEU A 145 7.17 -8.84 -9.86
C LEU A 145 7.76 -9.65 -8.70
N ARG A 146 8.97 -9.28 -8.28
CA ARG A 146 9.47 -9.67 -6.95
C ARG A 146 8.69 -8.94 -5.87
N THR A 147 8.78 -9.43 -4.64
CA THR A 147 8.23 -8.72 -3.48
C THR A 147 8.92 -7.36 -3.35
N VAL A 148 8.11 -6.31 -3.22
CA VAL A 148 8.57 -4.94 -2.99
C VAL A 148 9.27 -4.89 -1.63
N ARG A 149 10.47 -4.35 -1.59
CA ARG A 149 11.29 -4.21 -0.38
C ARG A 149 11.32 -2.77 0.06
N ALA A 150 11.41 -2.53 1.35
CA ALA A 150 11.57 -1.18 1.90
C ALA A 150 12.95 -0.57 1.63
N PHE A 151 13.94 -1.37 1.21
CA PHE A 151 15.28 -0.93 0.82
C PHE A 151 15.89 -1.91 -0.20
N SER A 152 16.83 -1.42 -1.02
CA SER A 152 17.62 -2.19 -1.98
C SER A 152 19.03 -1.60 -2.03
N GLU A 153 20.05 -2.45 -2.14
CA GLU A 153 21.42 -1.99 -2.38
C GLU A 153 21.55 -1.32 -3.77
N PRO A 154 22.53 -0.41 -3.99
CA PRO A 154 22.66 0.34 -5.25
C PRO A 154 22.90 -0.54 -6.50
N TRP A 155 23.46 -1.74 -6.31
CA TRP A 155 23.69 -2.71 -7.41
C TRP A 155 22.54 -3.72 -7.54
N ALA A 156 21.60 -3.73 -6.59
CA ALA A 156 20.46 -4.62 -6.62
C ALA A 156 19.32 -4.00 -7.43
N ASN A 157 18.56 -4.88 -8.07
CA ASN A 157 17.48 -4.51 -8.98
C ASN A 157 16.11 -4.75 -8.34
N ASP A 158 16.03 -4.76 -7.01
CA ASP A 158 14.82 -5.12 -6.29
C ASP A 158 13.76 -3.99 -6.37
N PRO A 159 12.46 -4.34 -6.41
CA PRO A 159 11.40 -3.33 -6.47
C PRO A 159 11.27 -2.57 -5.14
N LEU A 160 11.08 -1.25 -5.20
CA LEU A 160 10.92 -0.35 -4.04
C LEU A 160 9.50 0.23 -3.96
N PRO A 161 9.04 0.73 -2.81
CA PRO A 161 7.67 1.23 -2.67
C PRO A 161 7.44 2.47 -3.53
N GLY A 162 6.26 2.56 -4.15
CA GLY A 162 5.89 3.71 -4.96
C GLY A 162 4.96 3.38 -6.12
N ALA A 163 4.98 4.24 -7.13
CA ALA A 163 4.17 4.11 -8.34
C ALA A 163 4.86 3.24 -9.39
N TYR A 164 4.12 2.27 -9.93
CA TYR A 164 4.55 1.39 -10.99
C TYR A 164 3.72 1.61 -12.25
N TYR A 165 4.38 1.70 -13.39
CA TYR A 165 3.79 1.99 -14.68
C TYR A 165 3.78 0.73 -15.54
N VAL A 166 2.60 0.31 -15.95
CA VAL A 166 2.42 -0.77 -16.92
C VAL A 166 2.43 -0.17 -18.31
N ARG A 167 3.21 -0.75 -19.21
CA ARG A 167 3.15 -0.47 -20.64
C ARG A 167 2.78 -1.73 -21.40
N LEU A 168 1.68 -1.66 -22.16
CA LEU A 168 1.26 -2.69 -23.10
C LEU A 168 1.51 -2.21 -24.53
N THR A 169 2.13 -3.06 -25.36
CA THR A 169 2.44 -2.73 -26.75
C THR A 169 2.67 -3.97 -27.61
N VAL A 170 2.60 -3.79 -28.92
CA VAL A 170 3.04 -4.78 -29.90
C VAL A 170 4.52 -4.53 -30.23
N SER A 171 5.35 -5.56 -30.05
CA SER A 171 6.81 -5.50 -30.27
C SER A 171 7.23 -5.94 -31.67
N ARG A 172 6.45 -6.82 -32.31
CA ARG A 172 6.66 -7.26 -33.69
C ARG A 172 5.32 -7.40 -34.39
N LEU A 173 5.18 -6.78 -35.56
CA LEU A 173 3.97 -6.78 -36.36
C LEU A 173 4.35 -6.61 -37.84
N ALA A 174 3.54 -7.14 -38.76
CA ALA A 174 3.67 -6.83 -40.18
C ALA A 174 3.26 -5.37 -40.44
N ALA A 175 3.89 -4.70 -41.40
CA ALA A 175 3.61 -3.29 -41.70
C ALA A 175 2.14 -3.07 -42.11
N ASP A 176 1.55 -4.02 -42.85
CA ASP A 176 0.16 -3.96 -43.33
C ASP A 176 -0.89 -4.10 -42.21
N ASP A 177 -0.46 -4.56 -41.03
CA ASP A 177 -1.31 -4.78 -39.86
C ASP A 177 -1.20 -3.64 -38.83
N LEU A 178 -0.43 -2.57 -39.09
CA LEU A 178 -0.39 -1.37 -38.26
C LEU A 178 -1.72 -0.60 -38.33
N GLY A 179 -2.12 0.03 -37.22
CA GLY A 179 -3.34 0.84 -37.14
C GLY A 179 -4.65 0.05 -37.02
N ARG A 180 -4.59 -1.27 -36.86
CA ARG A 180 -5.77 -2.13 -36.68
C ARG A 180 -6.33 -1.99 -35.25
N PRO A 181 -7.64 -1.88 -35.06
CA PRO A 181 -8.19 -1.69 -33.72
C PRO A 181 -8.15 -2.99 -32.90
N PHE A 182 -7.82 -2.85 -31.62
CA PHE A 182 -7.88 -3.92 -30.63
C PHE A 182 -8.45 -3.39 -29.31
N GLN A 183 -8.88 -4.32 -28.46
CA GLN A 183 -9.29 -4.02 -27.09
C GLN A 183 -8.27 -4.60 -26.12
N ALA A 184 -7.91 -3.85 -25.09
CA ALA A 184 -7.05 -4.32 -24.02
C ALA A 184 -7.72 -4.20 -22.66
N GLU A 185 -7.50 -5.21 -21.83
CA GLU A 185 -7.87 -5.22 -20.43
C GLU A 185 -6.62 -5.48 -19.60
N VAL A 186 -6.40 -4.68 -18.57
CA VAL A 186 -5.28 -4.84 -17.62
C VAL A 186 -5.84 -4.90 -16.21
N ALA A 187 -5.39 -5.89 -15.46
CA ALA A 187 -5.70 -6.03 -14.04
C ALA A 187 -4.41 -6.19 -13.25
N VAL A 188 -4.39 -5.58 -12.07
CA VAL A 188 -3.28 -5.70 -11.13
C VAL A 188 -3.81 -6.26 -9.82
N ASP A 189 -3.27 -7.40 -9.41
CA ASP A 189 -3.51 -7.97 -8.10
C ASP A 189 -2.20 -8.00 -7.32
N SER A 190 -2.24 -7.82 -6.00
CA SER A 190 -1.08 -8.06 -5.15
C SER A 190 -1.35 -9.18 -4.16
N GLN A 191 -0.27 -9.85 -3.76
CA GLN A 191 -0.28 -10.74 -2.62
C GLN A 191 0.69 -10.21 -1.58
N GLU A 192 0.25 -10.12 -0.33
CA GLU A 192 1.15 -9.86 0.79
C GLU A 192 2.01 -11.09 1.03
N THR A 193 3.32 -10.94 0.85
CA THR A 193 4.29 -12.04 1.04
C THR A 193 5.49 -11.64 1.89
N GLY A 194 5.60 -10.36 2.25
CA GLY A 194 6.59 -9.92 3.24
C GLY A 194 6.22 -10.45 4.62
N GLY A 195 6.97 -11.42 5.14
CA GLY A 195 6.94 -11.71 6.57
C GLY A 195 7.49 -10.51 7.35
N SER A 196 7.00 -10.27 8.56
CA SER A 196 7.38 -9.14 9.44
C SER A 196 8.87 -9.09 9.80
N THR A 197 9.64 -10.14 9.47
CA THR A 197 11.09 -10.25 9.67
C THR A 197 11.93 -10.08 8.39
N ALA A 198 11.31 -9.86 7.23
CA ALA A 198 11.99 -9.87 5.92
C ALA A 198 12.66 -8.54 5.53
N VAL A 199 12.62 -7.50 6.37
CA VAL A 199 13.04 -6.15 5.99
C VAL A 199 14.02 -5.52 6.99
N GLY A 200 15.27 -5.34 6.54
CA GLY A 200 16.24 -4.41 7.11
C GLY A 200 16.29 -3.15 6.26
N GLY A 201 15.78 -2.03 6.80
CA GLY A 201 15.83 -0.71 6.17
C GLY A 201 14.48 -0.21 5.69
N LYS A 202 14.06 0.97 6.17
CA LYS A 202 12.92 1.76 5.70
C LYS A 202 13.45 2.85 4.76
N LEU A 203 12.88 3.00 3.57
CA LEU A 203 12.87 4.30 2.89
C LEU A 203 11.80 5.16 3.56
N SER A 204 12.18 6.36 4.00
CA SER A 204 11.26 7.32 4.63
C SER A 204 10.30 7.96 3.63
N GLU A 205 10.75 8.12 2.37
CA GLU A 205 10.03 8.88 1.34
C GLU A 205 9.87 8.08 0.03
N PRO A 206 8.67 8.06 -0.59
CA PRO A 206 8.44 7.42 -1.88
C PRO A 206 9.19 8.11 -3.03
N LEU A 207 9.77 7.32 -3.95
CA LEU A 207 10.46 7.82 -5.13
C LEU A 207 9.47 8.21 -6.24
N THR A 208 8.68 9.26 -6.01
CA THR A 208 7.86 9.90 -7.04
C THR A 208 8.65 11.03 -7.71
N PRO A 209 8.47 11.26 -9.03
CA PRO A 209 9.11 12.40 -9.70
C PRO A 209 8.59 13.71 -9.12
N GLY A 210 9.44 14.44 -8.39
CA GLY A 210 9.13 15.78 -7.85
C GLY A 210 9.56 16.05 -6.41
N ILE A 211 9.92 15.02 -5.62
CA ILE A 211 10.17 15.24 -4.18
C ILE A 211 11.55 15.82 -3.84
N SER A 212 12.54 15.74 -4.75
CA SER A 212 13.88 16.30 -4.50
C SER A 212 13.94 17.83 -4.56
N ALA A 213 12.88 18.50 -5.02
CA ALA A 213 12.82 19.96 -5.09
C ALA A 213 12.33 20.59 -3.78
N VAL A 214 11.48 19.90 -3.01
CA VAL A 214 10.81 20.48 -1.82
C VAL A 214 11.76 20.51 -0.61
N SER A 215 12.67 19.54 -0.48
CA SER A 215 13.64 19.50 0.63
C SER A 215 14.74 20.56 0.54
N ALA A 216 14.87 21.24 -0.60
CA ALA A 216 15.80 22.36 -0.79
C ALA A 216 15.16 23.72 -0.42
N GLU A 217 13.83 23.79 -0.34
CA GLU A 217 13.08 25.02 -0.08
C GLU A 217 12.85 25.24 1.43
N GLU A 218 12.75 24.18 2.24
CA GLU A 218 12.62 24.27 3.71
C GLU A 218 13.92 24.66 4.47
N GLN A 219 15.03 24.90 3.76
CA GLN A 219 16.28 25.39 4.35
C GLN A 219 16.60 26.85 4.01
N ALA A 220 15.68 27.55 3.34
CA ALA A 220 15.87 28.93 2.89
C ALA A 220 14.74 29.86 3.36
N ASP A 221 14.34 29.77 4.63
CA ASP A 221 13.55 30.82 5.28
C ASP A 221 14.44 31.59 6.27
N GLU A 222 15.26 32.49 5.71
CA GLU A 222 15.63 33.76 6.35
C GLU A 222 16.19 34.71 5.27
N GLU A 223 15.29 35.49 4.64
CA GLU A 223 15.43 36.89 4.21
C GLU A 223 14.64 37.24 2.92
N THR A 224 13.61 38.07 3.12
CA THR A 224 13.14 39.18 2.28
C THR A 224 12.40 38.94 0.94
N THR A 225 11.10 39.29 0.99
CA THR A 225 10.34 40.22 0.11
C THR A 225 10.12 39.90 -1.38
N GLU A 226 8.82 39.74 -1.71
CA GLU A 226 8.06 40.07 -2.95
C GLU A 226 8.67 39.78 -4.34
N GLU A 227 8.04 38.89 -5.13
CA GLU A 227 7.25 39.23 -6.34
C GLU A 227 6.88 37.97 -7.17
N ASP A 228 5.73 38.10 -7.83
CA ASP A 228 5.29 37.48 -9.07
C ASP A 228 4.80 36.03 -9.20
N GLY A 229 3.64 35.95 -9.86
CA GLY A 229 2.91 34.75 -10.19
C GLY A 229 3.67 33.81 -11.10
N ALA A 230 3.68 32.53 -10.71
CA ALA A 230 3.95 31.43 -11.61
C ALA A 230 2.71 30.55 -11.68
N GLU A 231 2.05 30.59 -12.83
CA GLU A 231 0.99 29.65 -13.21
C GLU A 231 1.48 28.22 -12.95
N GLN A 232 0.78 27.54 -12.04
CA GLN A 232 1.06 26.15 -11.70
C GLN A 232 0.81 25.29 -12.94
N ALA A 233 1.89 24.86 -13.59
CA ALA A 233 1.84 23.83 -14.61
C ALA A 233 1.08 22.60 -14.06
N PRO A 234 0.21 21.93 -14.84
CA PRO A 234 -0.58 20.82 -14.37
C PRO A 234 0.35 19.69 -13.91
N ARG A 235 0.42 19.52 -12.58
CA ARG A 235 1.13 18.42 -11.95
C ARG A 235 0.49 17.12 -12.44
N PRO A 236 1.26 16.16 -13.00
CA PRO A 236 0.71 14.85 -13.26
C PRO A 236 0.23 14.29 -11.93
N ALA A 237 -0.99 13.76 -11.94
CA ALA A 237 -1.65 13.06 -10.85
C ALA A 237 -0.67 12.16 -10.07
N ALA A 238 -0.07 12.69 -9.00
CA ALA A 238 0.49 11.88 -7.95
C ALA A 238 -0.67 11.00 -7.46
N LEU A 239 -0.49 9.69 -7.52
CA LEU A 239 -1.43 8.76 -6.90
C LEU A 239 -1.60 9.22 -5.45
N ALA A 240 -2.85 9.53 -5.08
CA ALA A 240 -3.19 9.70 -3.69
C ALA A 240 -2.69 8.46 -2.94
N GLU A 241 -2.08 8.72 -1.79
CA GLU A 241 -1.56 7.69 -0.91
C GLU A 241 -2.64 6.62 -0.66
N PRO A 242 -2.32 5.31 -0.77
CA PRO A 242 -3.31 4.25 -0.54
C PRO A 242 -3.93 4.37 0.86
N GLU A 243 -5.12 3.81 1.07
CA GLU A 243 -5.95 3.89 2.30
C GLU A 243 -5.22 3.55 3.62
N GLY A 244 -4.00 2.99 3.56
CA GLY A 244 -3.14 2.66 4.70
C GLY A 244 -1.83 3.44 4.82
N GLY A 245 -1.58 4.42 3.95
CA GLY A 245 -0.29 5.10 3.85
C GLY A 245 0.72 4.34 2.96
N TRP A 246 1.71 5.03 2.42
CA TRP A 246 2.95 4.42 1.87
C TRP A 246 3.89 3.96 2.99
N SER A 247 3.57 4.38 4.22
CA SER A 247 4.16 3.87 5.43
C SER A 247 3.04 3.23 6.23
N SER A 248 2.98 1.90 6.19
CA SER A 248 2.18 1.07 7.08
C SER A 248 1.90 1.77 8.43
N GLY A 249 0.62 2.01 8.72
CA GLY A 249 0.16 2.85 9.83
C GLY A 249 0.89 2.64 11.15
N TRP A 250 0.85 3.67 12.00
CA TRP A 250 1.51 3.73 13.31
C TRP A 250 1.32 2.50 14.22
N TRP A 251 0.30 1.65 13.97
CA TRP A 251 0.14 0.30 14.54
C TRP A 251 0.80 -0.77 13.66
N THR A 252 2.07 -1.04 13.91
CA THR A 252 2.80 -2.15 13.28
C THR A 252 2.82 -3.38 14.20
N ASP A 253 3.09 -4.58 13.66
CA ASP A 253 3.34 -5.81 14.45
C ASP A 253 4.38 -5.61 15.55
N ARG A 254 5.32 -4.68 15.34
CA ARG A 254 6.28 -4.24 16.36
C ARG A 254 5.58 -3.71 17.60
N TRP A 255 4.56 -2.88 17.46
CA TRP A 255 3.77 -2.37 18.59
C TRP A 255 2.95 -3.46 19.26
N LEU A 256 2.45 -4.44 18.50
CA LEU A 256 1.79 -5.62 19.07
C LEU A 256 2.74 -6.41 19.96
N TRP A 257 3.98 -6.63 19.51
CA TRP A 257 4.97 -7.37 20.29
C TRP A 257 5.57 -6.54 21.44
N THR A 258 5.81 -5.24 21.27
CA THR A 258 6.31 -4.40 22.37
C THR A 258 5.25 -4.16 23.44
N ALA A 259 3.99 -3.91 23.06
CA ALA A 259 2.89 -3.78 24.00
C ALA A 259 2.61 -5.13 24.68
N GLY A 260 2.54 -6.22 23.91
CA GLY A 260 2.38 -7.58 24.44
C GLY A 260 3.50 -7.98 25.40
N GLY A 261 4.75 -7.68 25.04
CA GLY A 261 5.93 -7.90 25.89
C GLY A 261 5.91 -7.05 27.15
N ALA A 262 5.51 -5.77 27.06
CA ALA A 262 5.39 -4.89 28.22
C ALA A 262 4.32 -5.39 29.21
N VAL A 263 3.18 -5.85 28.70
CA VAL A 263 2.12 -6.47 29.51
C VAL A 263 2.64 -7.73 30.21
N LEU A 264 3.32 -8.62 29.48
CA LEU A 264 3.89 -9.84 30.06
C LEU A 264 4.96 -9.53 31.12
N ALA A 265 5.83 -8.55 30.87
CA ALA A 265 6.85 -8.10 31.83
C ALA A 265 6.21 -7.52 33.10
N ALA A 266 5.16 -6.72 32.96
CA ALA A 266 4.41 -6.17 34.09
C ALA A 266 3.76 -7.29 34.92
N LEU A 267 3.12 -8.27 34.27
CA LEU A 267 2.53 -9.43 34.95
C LEU A 267 3.58 -10.26 35.69
N ALA A 268 4.74 -10.50 35.08
CA ALA A 268 5.86 -11.19 35.71
C ALA A 268 6.40 -10.41 36.92
N GLY A 269 6.50 -9.08 36.82
CA GLY A 269 6.92 -8.22 37.93
C GLY A 269 5.95 -8.25 39.11
N VAL A 270 4.64 -8.17 38.85
CA VAL A 270 3.60 -8.30 39.87
C VAL A 270 3.64 -9.67 40.52
N PHE A 271 3.76 -10.75 39.74
CA PHE A 271 3.86 -12.10 40.25
C PHE A 271 5.14 -12.34 41.08
N GLY A 272 6.28 -11.82 40.64
CA GLY A 272 7.51 -11.87 41.42
C GLY A 272 7.41 -11.09 42.73
N TYR A 273 6.75 -9.93 42.71
CA TYR A 273 6.50 -9.14 43.90
C TYR A 273 5.58 -9.86 44.90
N THR A 274 4.53 -10.56 44.44
CA THR A 274 3.65 -11.31 45.35
C THR A 274 4.37 -12.50 45.99
N LEU A 275 5.28 -13.16 45.28
CA LEU A 275 6.12 -14.24 45.83
C LEU A 275 7.16 -13.72 46.84
N THR A 276 7.77 -12.56 46.57
CA THR A 276 8.88 -12.02 47.40
C THR A 276 8.42 -11.20 48.60
N ARG A 277 7.18 -10.69 48.60
CA ARG A 277 6.68 -9.79 49.66
C ARG A 277 6.67 -10.43 51.05
N GLY A 278 6.66 -11.77 51.15
CA GLY A 278 6.68 -12.51 52.42
C GLY A 278 5.47 -12.21 53.32
N ASN A 279 5.11 -13.15 54.19
CA ASN A 279 4.13 -12.85 55.24
C ASN A 279 4.81 -11.91 56.25
N GLY A 280 4.43 -10.63 56.24
CA GLY A 280 5.05 -9.56 57.03
C GLY A 280 5.29 -9.88 58.51
N ARG A 281 6.22 -9.11 59.11
CA ARG A 281 6.71 -9.24 60.49
C ARG A 281 5.55 -9.40 61.50
N PRO A 282 5.59 -10.39 62.41
CA PRO A 282 4.55 -10.56 63.42
C PRO A 282 4.53 -9.39 64.42
N ASP A 283 3.36 -8.77 64.59
CA ASP A 283 3.08 -7.61 65.46
C ASP A 283 3.11 -7.88 66.98
N ARG A 284 3.98 -8.78 67.47
CA ARG A 284 4.07 -9.00 68.92
C ARG A 284 5.52 -9.10 69.37
N VAL A 285 6.10 -7.94 69.65
CA VAL A 285 7.18 -7.83 70.64
C VAL A 285 6.52 -7.40 71.95
N PRO A 286 6.52 -8.22 73.01
CA PRO A 286 6.02 -7.80 74.31
C PRO A 286 6.94 -6.70 74.88
N PRO A 287 6.39 -5.66 75.54
CA PRO A 287 7.21 -4.68 76.24
C PRO A 287 7.98 -5.38 77.38
N GLY A 288 9.28 -5.15 77.43
CA GLY A 288 10.16 -5.68 78.48
C GLY A 288 9.83 -5.12 79.86
N VAL A 289 10.10 -5.95 80.86
CA VAL A 289 10.04 -5.68 82.31
C VAL A 289 10.90 -4.51 82.76
#